data_AF-A0A7K5CNR9-F1
#
_entry.id   AF-A0A7K5CNR9-F1
#
_cell.length_a   1.000
_cell.length_b   1.000
_cell.length_c   1.000
_cell.angle_alpha   90.00
_cell.angle_beta   90.00
_cell.angle_gamma   90.00
#
_symmetry.space_group_name_H-M   'P 1'
#
loop_
_entity.id
_entity.type
_entity.pdbx_description
1 polymer ?
#
loop_
_entity_poly.entity_id
_entity_poly.type
_entity_poly.pdbx_seq_one_letter_code
_entity_poly.pdbx_strand_id
1 'polypeptide(L)' 'PHLAVVSLFISTGTFAHLKLPSISSPSLDLALSVLYSVVPPALNPLIYSLRNQELKAAVWTLMTGCF' A
#
# COMPACT_ATOMS: atom_id res chain seq x y z
N PRO A 1 -6.66 -7.33 25.23
CA PRO A 1 -5.81 -6.28 25.84
C PRO A 1 -4.29 -6.53 25.70
N HIS A 2 -3.77 -7.73 26.02
CA HIS A 2 -2.32 -8.02 25.94
C HIS A 2 -1.77 -8.01 24.49
N LEU A 3 -2.50 -8.64 23.56
CA LEU A 3 -2.15 -8.62 22.13
C LEU A 3 -2.17 -7.22 21.52
N ALA A 4 -3.09 -6.36 21.98
CA ALA A 4 -3.17 -4.97 21.52
C ALA A 4 -1.92 -4.19 21.95
N VAL A 5 -1.49 -4.32 23.20
CA VAL A 5 -0.28 -3.64 23.72
C VAL A 5 0.98 -4.16 23.05
N VAL A 6 1.11 -5.48 22.86
CA VAL A 6 2.26 -6.08 22.15
C VAL A 6 2.28 -5.64 20.68
N SER A 7 1.13 -5.67 20.00
CA SER A 7 1.03 -5.21 18.62
C SER A 7 1.36 -3.72 18.49
N LEU A 8 0.87 -2.88 19.40
CA LEU A 8 1.17 -1.45 19.41
C LEU A 8 2.65 -1.19 19.68
N PHE A 9 3.27 -1.95 20.58
CA PHE A 9 4.69 -1.84 20.92
C PHE A 9 5.58 -2.27 19.76
N ILE A 10 5.28 -3.41 19.12
CA ILE A 10 6.00 -3.88 17.93
C ILE A 10 5.79 -2.92 16.75
N SER A 11 4.57 -2.44 16.52
CA SER A 11 4.26 -1.47 15.46
C SER A 11 4.95 -0.12 15.69
N THR A 12 5.01 0.36 16.93
CA THR A 12 5.70 1.61 17.27
C THR A 12 7.21 1.43 17.16
N GLY A 13 7.74 0.28 17.61
CA GLY A 13 9.13 -0.09 17.47
C GLY A 13 9.54 -0.21 16.00
N THR A 14 8.78 -0.91 15.17
CA THR A 14 9.02 -0.99 13.72
C THR A 14 8.83 0.36 13.06
N PHE A 15 7.84 1.17 13.44
CA PHE A 15 7.68 2.51 12.88
C PHE A 15 8.82 3.44 13.28
N ALA A 16 9.35 3.35 14.51
CA ALA A 16 10.54 4.09 14.93
C ALA A 16 11.80 3.57 14.23
N HIS A 17 11.93 2.26 14.07
CA HIS A 17 12.98 1.59 13.30
C HIS A 17 12.79 1.69 11.79
N LEU A 18 11.67 2.17 11.26
CA LEU A 18 11.46 2.52 9.86
C LEU A 18 11.69 4.02 9.69
N LYS A 19 11.28 4.84 10.66
CA LYS A 19 11.50 6.30 10.70
C LYS A 19 12.97 6.67 10.90
N LEU A 20 13.75 5.89 11.65
CA LEU A 20 15.21 6.07 11.81
C LEU A 20 15.98 5.76 10.50
N PRO A 21 15.69 4.69 9.75
CA PRO A 21 16.19 4.49 8.39
C PRO A 21 15.44 5.31 7.32
N SER A 22 14.26 5.86 7.54
CA SER A 22 13.66 6.81 6.57
C SER A 22 14.51 8.05 6.39
N ILE A 23 15.34 8.41 7.37
CA ILE A 23 16.24 9.57 7.30
C ILE A 23 17.63 9.17 6.78
N SER A 24 18.01 7.88 6.84
CA SER A 24 19.40 7.43 6.58
C SER A 24 19.55 6.18 5.70
N SER A 25 18.47 5.54 5.26
CA SER A 25 18.50 4.30 4.48
C SER A 25 18.13 4.57 3.02
N PRO A 26 19.09 4.48 2.09
CA PRO A 26 18.86 4.74 0.68
C PRO A 26 17.86 3.76 0.03
N SER A 27 17.67 2.57 0.60
CA SER A 27 16.70 1.59 0.09
C SER A 27 15.24 1.99 0.30
N LEU A 28 14.92 2.59 1.45
CA LEU A 28 13.56 3.01 1.78
C LEU A 28 13.23 4.32 1.05
N ASP A 29 14.17 5.25 0.98
CA ASP A 29 14.04 6.47 0.17
C ASP A 29 13.86 6.15 -1.32
N LEU A 30 14.64 5.22 -1.87
CA LEU A 30 14.44 4.74 -3.25
C LEU A 30 13.07 4.09 -3.44
N ALA A 31 12.62 3.24 -2.51
CA ALA A 31 11.31 2.62 -2.60
C ALA A 31 10.18 3.65 -2.53
N LEU A 32 10.26 4.62 -1.61
CA LEU A 32 9.32 5.73 -1.54
C LEU A 32 9.34 6.57 -2.82
N SER A 33 10.52 6.92 -3.32
CA SER A 33 10.69 7.72 -4.54
C SER A 33 10.12 7.02 -5.77
N VAL A 34 10.36 5.71 -5.91
CA VAL A 34 9.75 4.89 -6.97
C VAL A 34 8.24 4.80 -6.79
N LEU A 35 7.73 4.56 -5.58
CA LEU A 35 6.30 4.53 -5.32
C LEU A 35 5.64 5.88 -5.63
N TYR A 36 6.19 6.98 -5.14
CA TYR A 36 5.70 8.33 -5.41
C TYR A 36 5.80 8.73 -6.89
N SER A 37 6.70 8.11 -7.66
CA SER A 37 6.81 8.31 -9.12
C SER A 37 5.83 7.45 -9.91
N VAL A 38 5.59 6.21 -9.49
CA VAL A 38 4.71 5.26 -10.19
C VAL A 38 3.24 5.45 -9.82
N VAL A 39 2.94 5.88 -8.59
CA VAL A 39 1.58 6.11 -8.12
C VAL A 39 0.83 7.14 -9.00
N PRO A 40 1.32 8.38 -9.21
CA PRO A 40 0.59 9.38 -10.00
C PRO A 40 0.22 8.93 -11.43
N PRO A 41 1.12 8.34 -12.25
CA PRO A 41 0.75 7.88 -13.59
C PRO A 41 -0.10 6.62 -13.58
N ALA A 42 0.01 5.75 -12.58
CA ALA A 42 -0.83 4.54 -12.46
C ALA A 42 -2.25 4.84 -11.96
N LEU A 43 -2.44 5.93 -11.21
CA LEU A 43 -3.76 6.35 -10.72
C LEU A 43 -4.71 6.72 -11.87
N ASN A 44 -4.21 7.33 -12.95
CA ASN A 44 -5.04 7.68 -14.10
C ASN A 44 -5.74 6.45 -14.72
N PRO A 45 -5.03 5.41 -15.20
CA PRO A 45 -5.66 4.20 -15.71
C PRO A 45 -6.46 3.47 -14.64
N LEU A 46 -6.05 3.47 -13.36
CA LEU A 46 -6.86 2.88 -12.29
C LEU A 46 -8.22 3.58 -12.13
N ILE A 47 -8.26 4.91 -12.11
CA ILE A 47 -9.51 5.68 -12.01
C ILE A 47 -10.40 5.40 -13.22
N TYR A 48 -9.83 5.35 -14.43
CA TYR A 48 -10.58 5.02 -15.64
C TYR A 48 -11.04 3.56 -15.67
N SER A 49 -10.21 2.62 -15.22
CA SER A 49 -10.55 1.20 -15.10
C SER A 49 -11.65 0.96 -14.07
N LEU A 50 -11.59 1.62 -12.92
CA LEU A 50 -12.64 1.51 -11.90
C LEU A 50 -13.96 2.16 -12.34
N ARG A 51 -13.88 3.18 -13.20
CA ARG A 51 -15.07 3.79 -13.83
C ARG A 51 -15.67 2.92 -14.92
N ASN A 52 -14.85 2.05 -15.53
CA ASN A 52 -15.32 1.08 -16.51
C ASN A 52 -16.11 -0.03 -15.80
N GLN A 53 -17.43 -0.06 -16.01
CA GLN A 53 -18.31 -1.03 -15.34
C GLN A 53 -17.92 -2.49 -15.62
N GLU A 54 -17.37 -2.76 -16.82
CA GLU A 54 -16.85 -4.07 -17.20
C GLU A 54 -15.66 -4.51 -16.33
N LEU A 55 -14.72 -3.60 -16.06
CA LEU A 55 -13.56 -3.91 -15.21
C LEU A 55 -13.94 -3.95 -13.74
N LYS A 56 -14.87 -3.09 -13.30
CA LYS A 56 -15.44 -3.17 -11.96
C LYS A 56 -16.18 -4.51 -11.75
N ALA A 57 -16.94 -4.97 -12.74
CA ALA A 57 -17.61 -6.26 -12.72
C ALA A 57 -16.59 -7.41 -12.72
N ALA A 58 -15.55 -7.35 -13.56
CA ALA A 58 -14.48 -8.35 -13.57
C ALA A 58 -13.71 -8.41 -12.24
N VAL A 59 -13.39 -7.25 -11.64
CA VAL A 59 -12.76 -7.17 -10.31
C VAL A 59 -13.70 -7.71 -9.23
N TRP A 60 -14.99 -7.39 -9.30
CA TRP A 60 -15.98 -7.92 -8.37
C TRP A 60 -16.11 -9.44 -8.50
N THR A 61 -16.17 -9.98 -9.71
CA THR A 61 -16.16 -11.42 -9.98
C THR A 61 -14.90 -12.08 -9.44
N LEU A 62 -13.72 -11.47 -9.67
CA LEU A 62 -12.45 -11.97 -9.14
C LEU A 62 -12.41 -11.96 -7.61
N MET A 63 -12.92 -10.90 -6.98
CA MET A 63 -12.92 -10.72 -5.52
C MET A 63 -13.97 -11.60 -4.83
N THR A 64 -15.08 -11.90 -5.52
CA THR A 64 -16.16 -12.77 -5.02
C THR A 64 -15.91 -14.24 -5.34
N GLY A 65 -14.91 -14.56 -6.19
CA GLY A 65 -14.48 -15.92 -6.49
C GLY A 65 -15.56 -16.81 -7.10
N CYS A 66 -16.64 -16.22 -7.62
CA CYS A 66 -17.77 -16.94 -8.17
C CYS A 66 -17.65 -16.92 -9.69
N PHE A 67 -17.26 -18.06 -10.24
CA PHE A 67 -17.25 -18.35 -11.67
C PHE A 67 -18.59 -18.99 -12.08
#